data_AF-A0AAD6VLQ2-F1
#
_entry.id   AF-A0AAD6VLQ2-F1
#
_cell.length_a   1.000
_cell.length_b   1.000
_cell.length_c   1.000
_cell.angle_alpha   90.00
_cell.angle_beta   90.00
_cell.angle_gamma   90.00
#
_symmetry.space_group_name_H-M   'P 1'
#
loop_
_entity.id
_entity.type
_entity.pdbx_description
1 polymer ?
#
loop_
_entity_poly.entity_id
_entity_poly.type
_entity_poly.pdbx_seq_one_letter_code
_entity_poly.pdbx_strand_id
1 'polypeptide(L)'
;MQKKKFATLGGWSESGSFKHCYDRALPAPALLGAAFFNSSKPELYRIARDCLEPPVEISRQVFPWIEDEHTALIERQHANGLAKDIALHQFLACMLWFRRILIQDLAVIFTQNPHAAIFNLPPFNSSAFRNFAATSTAAIDAALEEARLAFQNLPQHLIASMQGALATQNLAFERERHAHQAQMQAMESQMGEMRSLLEVMAGAKRAKKAHGKSADLLP
;
A
#
# COMPACT_ATOMS: atom_id res chain seq x y z
N MET A 1 37.13 13.95 28.46
CA MET A 1 35.97 14.77 28.86
C MET A 1 35.29 15.29 27.58
N GLN A 2 34.30 14.56 27.07
CA GLN A 2 33.61 14.91 25.81
C GLN A 2 32.58 16.02 26.07
N LYS A 3 32.74 17.16 25.40
CA LYS A 3 31.75 18.24 25.39
C LYS A 3 30.61 17.85 24.46
N LYS A 4 29.43 17.57 25.02
CA LYS A 4 28.17 17.44 24.26
C LYS A 4 27.92 18.76 23.51
N LYS A 5 27.90 18.70 22.18
CA LYS A 5 27.33 19.76 21.35
C LYS A 5 25.82 19.70 21.49
N PHE A 6 25.22 20.72 22.07
CA PHE A 6 23.79 20.97 21.91
C PHE A 6 23.58 21.38 20.46
N ALA A 7 22.93 20.52 19.67
CA ALA A 7 22.49 20.87 18.34
C ALA A 7 21.42 21.96 18.47
N THR A 8 21.75 23.17 18.02
CA THR A 8 20.81 24.29 17.89
C THR A 8 19.70 23.91 16.92
N LEU A 9 18.47 23.79 17.44
CA LEU A 9 17.24 23.38 16.75
C LEU A 9 16.78 24.33 15.61
N GLY A 10 17.54 25.36 15.27
CA GLY A 10 17.13 26.41 14.34
C GLY A 10 17.65 26.31 12.90
N GLY A 11 18.62 25.44 12.59
CA GLY A 11 19.03 25.18 11.20
C GLY A 11 19.47 26.39 10.36
N TRP A 12 20.25 27.32 10.91
CA TRP A 12 20.69 28.52 10.19
C TRP A 12 21.95 28.24 9.37
N SER A 13 21.81 28.08 8.05
CA SER A 13 22.87 28.32 7.06
C SER A 13 22.31 29.07 5.85
N GLU A 14 23.15 29.91 5.22
CA GLU A 14 22.81 30.90 4.18
C GLU A 14 22.26 30.33 2.86
N SER A 15 22.23 29.01 2.69
CA SER A 15 21.55 28.34 1.57
C SER A 15 20.05 28.15 1.87
N GLY A 16 19.29 29.23 1.75
CA GLY A 16 17.82 29.18 1.61
C GLY A 16 17.06 28.53 2.77
N SER A 17 17.32 28.96 4.00
CA SER A 17 16.62 28.47 5.20
C SER A 17 15.10 28.70 5.17
N PHE A 18 14.62 29.71 4.44
CA PHE A 18 13.19 30.07 4.43
C PHE A 18 12.29 28.98 3.85
N LYS A 19 12.69 28.31 2.75
CA LYS A 19 11.79 27.36 2.10
C LYS A 19 11.64 26.08 2.93
N HIS A 20 12.75 25.55 3.44
CA HIS A 20 12.72 24.33 4.24
C HIS A 20 12.19 24.52 5.67
N CYS A 21 12.21 25.71 6.25
CA CYS A 21 11.70 25.93 7.62
C CYS A 21 10.18 26.13 7.67
N TYR A 22 9.56 26.62 6.58
CA TYR A 22 8.11 26.85 6.51
C TYR A 22 7.36 25.80 5.65
N ASP A 23 8.02 25.11 4.70
CA ASP A 23 7.43 23.97 3.96
C ASP A 23 7.57 22.63 4.71
N ARG A 24 8.14 22.60 5.92
CA ARG A 24 8.27 21.33 6.66
C ARG A 24 6.93 20.92 7.25
N ALA A 25 6.39 19.83 6.71
CA ALA A 25 5.51 18.94 7.46
C ALA A 25 6.10 18.74 8.87
N LEU A 26 5.26 18.89 9.90
CA LEU A 26 5.67 18.76 11.30
C LEU A 26 6.39 17.41 11.49
N PRO A 27 7.56 17.37 12.17
CA PRO A 27 8.32 16.14 12.27
C PRO A 27 7.52 15.08 13.03
N ALA A 28 7.21 13.96 12.35
CA ALA A 28 6.35 12.90 12.90
C ALA A 28 6.79 12.40 14.29
N PRO A 29 8.08 12.19 14.59
CA PRO A 29 8.51 11.83 15.95
C PRO A 29 8.17 12.89 17.01
N ALA A 30 8.23 14.18 16.65
CA ALA A 30 7.88 15.25 17.58
C ALA A 30 6.36 15.30 17.80
N LEU A 31 5.55 15.10 16.75
CA LEU A 31 4.10 15.00 16.86
C LEU A 31 3.68 13.82 17.74
N LEU A 32 4.27 12.64 17.49
CA LEU A 32 4.02 11.44 18.29
C LEU A 32 4.42 11.66 19.75
N GLY A 33 5.60 12.23 20.01
CA GLY A 33 6.04 12.55 21.36
C GLY A 33 5.14 13.57 22.07
N ALA A 34 4.70 14.61 21.36
CA ALA A 34 3.77 15.61 21.90
C ALA A 34 2.38 15.01 22.19
N ALA A 35 1.95 14.01 21.42
CA ALA A 35 0.73 13.26 21.64
C ALA A 35 0.91 12.04 22.58
N PHE A 36 2.01 11.99 23.34
CA PHE A 36 2.33 10.94 24.33
C PHE A 36 2.51 9.52 23.76
N PHE A 37 2.75 9.39 22.45
CA PHE A 37 3.17 8.14 21.82
C PHE A 37 4.69 7.95 21.89
N ASN A 38 5.15 6.71 21.68
CA ASN A 38 6.57 6.41 21.64
C ASN A 38 7.23 6.97 20.37
N SER A 39 7.80 8.16 20.47
CA SER A 39 8.49 8.85 19.37
C SER A 39 9.73 8.11 18.84
N SER A 40 10.31 7.19 19.63
CA SER A 40 11.48 6.39 19.22
C SER A 40 11.09 5.20 18.34
N LYS A 41 9.81 4.84 18.32
CA LYS A 41 9.26 3.72 17.54
C LYS A 41 7.96 4.13 16.82
N PRO A 42 8.03 5.01 15.80
CA PRO A 42 6.85 5.47 15.07
C PRO A 42 6.02 4.35 14.45
N GLU A 43 6.64 3.22 14.10
CA GLU A 43 5.98 2.01 13.59
C GLU A 43 5.02 1.35 14.58
N LEU A 44 5.15 1.66 15.87
CA LEU A 44 4.23 1.20 16.92
C LEU A 44 3.04 2.13 17.13
N TYR A 45 2.99 3.27 16.43
CA TYR A 45 1.88 4.19 16.54
C TYR A 45 0.59 3.52 16.04
N ARG A 46 -0.39 3.44 16.94
CA ARG A 46 -1.72 2.88 16.66
C ARG A 46 -2.74 3.65 17.48
N ILE A 47 -3.78 4.15 16.84
CA ILE A 47 -4.96 4.66 17.53
C ILE A 47 -5.92 3.49 17.73
N ALA A 48 -6.17 3.13 18.99
CA ALA A 48 -6.96 1.95 19.35
C ALA A 48 -8.40 2.00 18.77
N ARG A 49 -9.03 3.17 18.79
CA ARG A 49 -10.39 3.39 18.28
C ARG A 49 -10.52 3.43 16.75
N ASP A 50 -9.42 3.43 16.00
CA ASP A 50 -9.48 3.58 14.53
C ASP A 50 -10.15 2.37 13.85
N CYS A 51 -10.24 1.23 14.55
CA CYS A 51 -10.99 0.04 14.12
C CYS A 51 -12.52 0.20 14.20
N LEU A 52 -13.02 1.19 14.93
CA LEU A 52 -14.45 1.38 15.12
C LEU A 52 -15.02 2.18 13.95
N GLU A 53 -15.99 1.62 13.23
CA GLU A 53 -16.69 2.36 12.18
C GLU A 53 -18.08 2.81 12.68
N PRO A 54 -18.31 4.12 12.87
CA PRO A 54 -19.60 4.62 13.32
C PRO A 54 -20.74 4.32 12.34
N PRO A 55 -21.92 3.89 12.84
CA PRO A 55 -23.11 3.70 12.00
C PRO A 55 -23.49 4.97 11.22
N VAL A 56 -23.85 4.81 9.95
CA VAL A 56 -24.14 5.90 9.02
C VAL A 56 -25.32 6.75 9.53
N GLU A 57 -26.31 6.12 10.17
CA GLU A 57 -27.52 6.77 10.69
C GLU A 57 -27.20 7.77 11.81
N ILE A 58 -26.17 7.49 12.61
CA ILE A 58 -25.69 8.38 13.67
C ILE A 58 -24.81 9.46 13.05
N SER A 59 -23.90 9.07 12.16
CA SER A 59 -22.98 9.96 11.47
C SER A 59 -23.70 11.07 10.70
N ARG A 60 -24.82 10.77 10.04
CA ARG A 60 -25.60 11.81 9.32
C ARG A 60 -26.28 12.82 10.22
N GLN A 61 -26.46 12.52 11.51
CA GLN A 61 -27.11 13.43 12.47
C GLN A 61 -26.11 14.35 13.18
N VAL A 62 -24.82 14.05 13.11
CA VAL A 62 -23.76 14.90 13.67
C VAL A 62 -23.20 15.78 12.55
N PHE A 63 -23.41 17.09 12.64
CA PHE A 63 -23.06 18.05 11.58
C PHE A 63 -23.71 17.74 10.20
N PRO A 64 -25.05 17.67 10.13
CA PRO A 64 -25.78 17.22 8.93
C PRO A 64 -25.56 18.10 7.69
N TRP A 65 -25.15 19.35 7.88
CA TRP A 65 -24.98 20.35 6.82
C TRP A 65 -23.73 20.13 5.95
N ILE A 66 -22.77 19.30 6.39
CA ILE A 66 -21.47 19.18 5.71
C ILE A 66 -21.62 18.57 4.31
N GLU A 67 -22.49 17.57 4.16
CA GLU A 67 -22.74 16.89 2.90
C GLU A 67 -23.35 17.81 1.84
N ASP A 68 -24.28 18.67 2.27
CA ASP A 68 -24.90 19.68 1.42
C ASP A 68 -23.87 20.73 0.98
N GLU A 69 -23.04 21.22 1.91
CA GLU A 69 -21.97 22.17 1.61
C GLU A 69 -20.88 21.58 0.69
N HIS A 70 -20.56 20.29 0.87
CA HIS A 70 -19.62 19.60 0.00
C HIS A 70 -20.18 19.48 -1.43
N THR A 71 -21.46 19.17 -1.57
CA THR A 71 -22.15 19.12 -2.86
C THR A 71 -22.19 20.49 -3.53
N ALA A 72 -22.57 21.54 -2.78
CA ALA A 72 -22.59 22.91 -3.28
C ALA A 72 -21.20 23.40 -3.72
N LEU A 73 -20.13 23.00 -3.02
CA LEU A 73 -18.76 23.31 -3.42
C LEU A 73 -18.38 22.63 -4.75
N ILE A 74 -18.72 21.34 -4.91
CA ILE A 74 -18.48 20.59 -6.15
C ILE A 74 -19.23 21.26 -7.32
N GLU A 75 -20.49 21.61 -7.14
CA GLU A 75 -21.30 22.29 -8.16
C GLU A 75 -20.70 23.63 -8.58
N ARG A 76 -20.24 24.45 -7.63
CA ARG A 76 -19.55 25.71 -7.93
C ARG A 76 -18.26 25.50 -8.73
N GLN A 77 -17.48 24.47 -8.41
CA GLN A 77 -16.25 24.12 -9.12
C GLN A 77 -16.54 23.62 -10.55
N HIS A 78 -17.61 22.86 -10.74
CA HIS A 78 -18.04 22.43 -12.08
C HIS A 78 -18.55 23.58 -12.93
N ALA A 79 -19.34 24.50 -12.35
CA ALA A 79 -19.86 25.66 -13.05
C ALA A 79 -18.76 26.67 -13.41
N ASN A 80 -17.73 26.79 -12.56
CA ASN A 80 -16.59 27.67 -12.78
C ASN A 80 -15.29 27.02 -12.30
N GLY A 81 -14.45 26.56 -13.23
CA GLY A 81 -13.17 25.93 -12.92
C GLY A 81 -12.15 26.84 -12.19
N LEU A 82 -12.40 28.16 -12.11
CA LEU A 82 -11.63 29.11 -11.32
C LEU A 82 -12.13 29.25 -9.87
N ALA A 83 -13.33 28.77 -9.54
CA ALA A 83 -13.91 28.80 -8.21
C ALA A 83 -13.33 27.70 -7.29
N LYS A 84 -12.00 27.66 -7.17
CA LYS A 84 -11.29 26.70 -6.31
C LYS A 84 -11.20 27.22 -4.89
N ASP A 85 -12.02 26.66 -4.02
CA ASP A 85 -11.92 26.90 -2.57
C ASP A 85 -11.27 25.70 -1.87
N ILE A 86 -9.94 25.70 -1.84
CA ILE A 86 -9.15 24.64 -1.20
C ILE A 86 -9.37 24.64 0.31
N ALA A 87 -9.51 25.82 0.92
CA ALA A 87 -9.68 25.95 2.36
C ALA A 87 -11.01 25.34 2.80
N LEU A 88 -12.11 25.65 2.11
CA LEU A 88 -13.41 25.06 2.38
C LEU A 88 -13.41 23.54 2.19
N HIS A 89 -12.81 23.05 1.10
CA HIS A 89 -12.70 21.60 0.88
C HIS A 89 -11.98 20.89 2.04
N GLN A 90 -10.81 21.41 2.45
CA GLN A 90 -10.04 20.83 3.55
C GLN A 90 -10.76 20.96 4.89
N PHE A 91 -11.48 22.06 5.12
CA PHE A 91 -12.29 22.27 6.32
C PHE A 91 -13.42 21.22 6.41
N LEU A 92 -14.18 21.00 5.34
CA LEU A 92 -15.26 20.01 5.30
C LEU A 92 -14.72 18.58 5.50
N ALA A 93 -13.58 18.26 4.89
CA ALA A 93 -12.90 16.98 5.10
C ALA A 93 -12.45 16.80 6.56
N CYS A 94 -11.90 17.84 7.18
CA CYS A 94 -11.52 17.83 8.60
C CYS A 94 -12.74 17.65 9.51
N MET A 95 -13.86 18.32 9.22
CA MET A 95 -15.09 18.16 9.98
C MET A 95 -15.69 16.75 9.88
N LEU A 96 -15.62 16.09 8.71
CA LEU A 96 -15.98 14.68 8.56
C LEU A 96 -15.10 13.77 9.42
N TRP A 97 -13.80 14.03 9.45
CA TRP A 97 -12.85 13.28 10.27
C TRP A 97 -13.12 13.47 11.78
N PHE A 98 -13.35 14.70 12.24
CA PHE A 98 -13.73 14.98 13.62
C PHE A 98 -15.07 14.37 14.01
N ARG A 99 -16.04 14.32 13.09
CA ARG A 99 -17.31 13.64 13.30
C ARG A 99 -17.12 12.17 13.66
N ARG A 100 -16.27 11.47 12.90
CA ARG A 100 -15.92 10.06 13.15
C ARG A 100 -15.28 9.91 14.54
N ILE A 101 -14.27 10.72 14.84
CA ILE A 101 -13.57 10.70 16.13
C ILE A 101 -14.54 10.95 17.30
N LEU A 102 -15.39 11.97 17.18
CA LEU A 102 -16.34 12.34 18.22
C LEU A 102 -17.29 11.20 18.55
N ILE A 103 -17.82 10.51 17.54
CA ILE A 103 -18.75 9.39 17.75
C ILE A 103 -18.01 8.19 18.37
N GLN A 104 -16.80 7.87 17.89
CA GLN A 104 -15.96 6.81 18.46
C GLN A 104 -15.64 7.07 19.94
N ASP A 105 -15.16 8.26 20.27
CA ASP A 105 -14.80 8.62 21.64
C ASP A 105 -16.03 8.65 22.56
N LEU A 106 -17.17 9.16 22.09
CA LEU A 106 -18.43 9.12 22.86
C LEU A 106 -18.92 7.71 23.13
N ALA A 107 -18.74 6.78 22.19
CA ALA A 107 -19.10 5.38 22.39
C ALA A 107 -18.28 4.75 23.53
N VAL A 108 -16.99 5.06 23.62
CA VAL A 108 -16.13 4.63 24.72
C VAL A 108 -16.53 5.31 26.03
N ILE A 109 -16.73 6.64 26.02
CA ILE A 109 -17.15 7.41 27.20
C ILE A 109 -18.50 6.92 27.74
N PHE A 110 -19.43 6.52 26.86
CA PHE A 110 -20.73 5.98 27.27
C PHE A 110 -20.60 4.74 28.15
N THR A 111 -19.63 3.87 27.88
CA THR A 111 -19.39 2.68 28.71
C THR A 111 -18.87 3.01 30.10
N GLN A 112 -18.22 4.17 30.26
CA GLN A 112 -17.64 4.62 31.53
C GLN A 112 -18.60 5.53 32.32
N ASN A 113 -19.38 6.37 31.62
CA ASN A 113 -20.28 7.35 32.21
C ASN A 113 -21.59 7.46 31.41
N PRO A 114 -22.48 6.46 31.48
CA PRO A 114 -23.71 6.43 30.68
C PRO A 114 -24.72 7.53 31.05
N HIS A 115 -24.54 8.20 32.19
CA HIS A 115 -25.45 9.22 32.70
C HIS A 115 -25.09 10.64 32.28
N ALA A 116 -24.02 10.84 31.51
CA ALA A 116 -23.68 12.18 31.02
C ALA A 116 -24.81 12.76 30.15
N ALA A 117 -25.08 14.06 30.31
CA ALA A 117 -26.24 14.72 29.70
C ALA A 117 -26.30 14.58 28.17
N ILE A 118 -25.14 14.50 27.51
CA ILE A 118 -25.04 14.33 26.06
C ILE A 118 -25.74 13.06 25.57
N PHE A 119 -25.79 12.00 26.38
CA PHE A 119 -26.41 10.72 26.03
C PHE A 119 -27.94 10.72 26.13
N ASN A 120 -28.53 11.82 26.60
CA ASN A 120 -29.97 12.05 26.55
C ASN A 120 -30.41 12.83 25.29
N LEU A 121 -29.45 13.33 24.51
CA LEU A 121 -29.70 14.11 23.30
C LEU A 121 -29.54 13.25 22.04
N PRO A 122 -30.30 13.52 20.96
CA PRO A 122 -30.05 12.91 19.66
C PRO A 122 -28.66 13.31 19.10
N PRO A 123 -27.98 12.43 18.35
CA PRO A 123 -28.34 11.04 18.05
C PRO A 123 -27.94 10.04 19.15
N PHE A 124 -27.32 10.49 20.23
CA PHE A 124 -26.67 9.63 21.25
C PHE A 124 -27.66 8.95 22.20
N ASN A 125 -28.91 9.39 22.25
CA ASN A 125 -29.96 8.70 23.01
C ASN A 125 -30.55 7.48 22.27
N SER A 126 -30.23 7.29 20.99
CA SER A 126 -30.79 6.24 20.11
C SER A 126 -30.31 4.83 20.46
N SER A 127 -31.10 3.82 20.07
CA SER A 127 -30.70 2.41 20.18
C SER A 127 -29.50 2.07 19.30
N ALA A 128 -29.40 2.69 18.12
CA ALA A 128 -28.26 2.52 17.21
C ALA A 128 -26.94 2.91 17.90
N PHE A 129 -26.91 4.06 18.58
CA PHE A 129 -25.72 4.49 19.32
C PHE A 129 -25.42 3.57 20.50
N ARG A 130 -26.44 3.15 21.25
CA ARG A 130 -26.26 2.23 22.39
C ARG A 130 -25.70 0.88 21.96
N ASN A 131 -26.17 0.33 20.84
CA ASN A 131 -25.65 -0.91 20.28
C ASN A 131 -24.19 -0.79 19.82
N PHE A 132 -23.86 0.32 19.15
CA PHE A 132 -22.48 0.62 18.76
C PHE A 132 -21.56 0.77 19.98
N ALA A 133 -21.99 1.51 21.00
CA ALA A 133 -21.23 1.70 22.24
C ALA A 133 -21.03 0.39 23.01
N ALA A 134 -22.04 -0.48 23.05
CA ALA A 134 -21.95 -1.77 23.74
C ALA A 134 -20.85 -2.70 23.19
N THR A 135 -20.53 -2.61 21.90
CA THR A 135 -19.48 -3.44 21.26
C THR A 135 -18.13 -2.73 21.14
N SER A 136 -18.09 -1.41 21.36
CA SER A 136 -16.92 -0.57 21.09
C SER A 136 -15.68 -0.96 21.89
N THR A 137 -15.79 -1.17 23.19
CA THR A 137 -14.64 -1.51 24.04
C THR A 137 -14.04 -2.87 23.67
N ALA A 138 -14.89 -3.89 23.47
CA ALA A 138 -14.43 -5.22 23.08
C ALA A 138 -13.76 -5.23 21.70
N ALA A 139 -14.27 -4.45 20.74
CA ALA A 139 -13.67 -4.31 19.42
C ALA A 139 -12.31 -3.60 19.47
N ILE A 140 -12.16 -2.59 20.33
CA ILE A 140 -10.88 -1.93 20.57
C ILE A 140 -9.86 -2.91 21.16
N ASP A 141 -10.24 -3.66 22.20
CA ASP A 141 -9.33 -4.61 22.86
C ASP A 141 -8.88 -5.71 21.89
N ALA A 142 -9.80 -6.24 21.08
CA ALA A 142 -9.48 -7.21 20.05
C ALA A 142 -8.51 -6.66 19.00
N ALA A 143 -8.72 -5.42 18.52
CA ALA A 143 -7.85 -4.77 17.53
C ALA A 143 -6.45 -4.44 18.09
N LEU A 144 -6.35 -4.16 19.39
CA LEU A 144 -5.07 -3.98 20.08
C LEU A 144 -4.31 -5.29 20.22
N GLU A 145 -4.97 -6.39 20.60
CA GLU A 145 -4.31 -7.69 20.71
C GLU A 145 -3.88 -8.22 19.33
N GLU A 146 -4.71 -8.05 18.30
CA GLU A 146 -4.33 -8.38 16.92
C GLU A 146 -3.07 -7.61 16.50
N ALA A 147 -3.00 -6.30 16.79
CA ALA A 147 -1.82 -5.50 16.48
C ALA A 147 -0.59 -5.96 17.26
N ARG A 148 -0.75 -6.35 18.53
CA ARG A 148 0.32 -6.89 19.36
C ARG A 148 0.87 -8.20 18.81
N LEU A 149 -0.02 -9.11 18.39
CA LEU A 149 0.34 -10.39 17.78
C LEU A 149 1.01 -10.19 16.40
N ALA A 150 0.47 -9.29 15.57
CA ALA A 150 1.07 -8.94 14.28
C ALA A 150 2.50 -8.41 14.46
N PHE A 151 2.74 -7.59 15.48
CA PHE A 151 4.07 -7.10 15.81
C PHE A 151 5.02 -8.22 16.28
N GLN A 152 4.55 -9.15 17.11
CA GLN A 152 5.38 -10.27 17.57
C GLN A 152 5.75 -11.23 16.44
N ASN A 153 4.84 -11.42 15.48
CA ASN A 153 5.02 -12.31 14.35
C ASN A 153 5.72 -11.65 13.15
N LEU A 154 6.09 -10.37 13.26
CA LEU A 154 6.70 -9.58 12.19
C LEU A 154 7.99 -10.22 11.63
N PRO A 155 8.93 -10.76 12.44
CA PRO A 155 10.07 -11.51 11.93
C PRO A 155 9.66 -12.76 11.14
N GLN A 156 8.66 -13.50 11.62
CA GLN A 156 8.18 -14.71 10.96
C GLN A 156 7.53 -14.39 9.61
N HIS A 157 6.75 -13.31 9.54
CA HIS A 157 6.11 -12.86 8.30
C HIS A 157 7.14 -12.36 7.28
N LEU A 158 8.20 -11.67 7.72
CA LEU A 158 9.31 -11.27 6.85
C LEU A 158 10.05 -12.49 6.28
N ILE A 159 10.33 -13.50 7.11
CA ILE A 159 10.97 -14.74 6.68
C ILE A 159 10.08 -15.48 5.68
N ALA A 160 8.78 -15.62 5.96
CA ALA A 160 7.83 -16.29 5.07
C ALA A 160 7.69 -15.55 3.73
N SER A 161 7.61 -14.22 3.75
CA SER A 161 7.55 -13.40 2.54
C SER A 161 8.83 -13.54 1.70
N MET A 162 10.00 -13.52 2.34
CA MET A 162 11.28 -13.71 1.66
C MET A 162 11.41 -15.11 1.06
N GLN A 163 10.97 -16.14 1.78
CA GLN A 163 10.92 -17.52 1.28
C GLN A 163 9.96 -17.66 0.09
N GLY A 164 8.79 -17.01 0.15
CA GLY A 164 7.84 -16.99 -0.97
C GLY A 164 8.40 -16.29 -2.21
N ALA A 165 9.10 -15.17 -2.03
CA ALA A 165 9.79 -14.46 -3.11
C ALA A 165 10.90 -15.33 -3.75
N LEU A 166 11.74 -15.97 -2.92
CA LEU A 166 12.79 -16.89 -3.38
C LEU A 166 12.21 -18.11 -4.10
N ALA A 167 11.13 -18.70 -3.59
CA ALA A 167 10.45 -19.82 -4.24
C ALA A 167 9.88 -19.43 -5.61
N THR A 168 9.25 -18.25 -5.69
CA THR A 168 8.72 -17.71 -6.95
C THR A 168 9.85 -17.45 -7.96
N GLN A 169 10.99 -16.93 -7.49
CA GLN A 169 12.15 -16.69 -8.32
C GLN A 169 12.79 -18.00 -8.82
N ASN A 170 12.88 -19.03 -7.97
CA ASN A 170 13.37 -20.35 -8.37
C ASN A 170 12.47 -20.98 -9.43
N LEU A 171 11.14 -20.91 -9.26
CA LEU A 171 10.19 -21.39 -10.27
C LEU A 171 10.32 -20.64 -11.60
N ALA A 172 10.58 -19.33 -11.57
CA ALA A 172 10.84 -18.56 -12.78
C ALA A 172 12.13 -19.00 -13.49
N PHE A 173 13.21 -19.21 -12.73
CA PHE A 173 14.47 -19.74 -13.28
C PHE A 173 14.32 -21.15 -13.86
N GLU A 174 13.55 -22.02 -13.21
CA GLU A 174 13.27 -23.36 -13.74
C GLU A 174 12.52 -23.29 -15.07
N ARG A 175 11.50 -22.42 -15.17
CA ARG A 175 10.77 -22.18 -16.41
C ARG A 175 11.68 -21.67 -17.53
N GLU A 176 12.56 -20.72 -17.23
CA GLU A 176 13.55 -20.22 -18.20
C GLU A 176 14.53 -21.31 -18.62
N ARG A 177 15.03 -22.12 -17.69
CA ARG A 177 15.89 -23.27 -18.01
C ARG A 177 15.21 -24.27 -18.92
N HIS A 178 13.95 -24.63 -18.64
CA HIS A 178 13.19 -25.54 -19.50
C HIS A 178 12.96 -24.95 -20.89
N ALA A 179 12.62 -23.66 -20.99
CA ALA A 179 12.45 -22.98 -22.27
C ALA A 179 13.76 -22.93 -23.07
N HIS A 180 14.88 -22.63 -22.41
CA HIS A 180 16.19 -22.55 -23.05
C HIS A 180 16.68 -23.93 -23.50
N GLN A 181 16.45 -24.98 -22.71
CA GLN A 181 16.78 -26.35 -23.08
C GLN A 181 15.96 -26.85 -24.27
N ALA A 182 14.66 -26.52 -24.33
CA ALA A 182 13.81 -26.83 -25.48
C ALA A 182 14.30 -26.11 -26.75
N GLN A 183 14.71 -24.84 -26.63
CA GLN A 183 15.27 -24.09 -27.74
C GLN A 183 16.60 -24.69 -28.25
N MET A 184 17.48 -25.10 -27.34
CA MET A 184 18.75 -25.76 -27.68
C MET A 184 18.51 -27.08 -28.42
N GLN A 185 17.57 -27.92 -27.97
CA GLN A 185 17.22 -29.16 -28.65
C GLN A 185 16.63 -28.91 -30.05
N ALA A 186 15.80 -27.88 -30.20
CA ALA A 186 15.28 -27.49 -31.51
C ALA A 186 16.40 -27.04 -32.45
N MET A 187 17.36 -26.27 -31.95
CA MET A 187 18.53 -25.82 -32.71
C MET A 187 19.46 -26.99 -33.09
N GLU A 188 19.69 -27.94 -32.19
CA GLU A 188 20.44 -29.17 -32.48
C GLU A 188 19.78 -30.00 -33.58
N SER A 189 18.45 -30.14 -33.55
CA SER A 189 17.69 -30.81 -34.62
C SER A 189 17.88 -30.11 -35.97
N GLN A 190 17.74 -28.78 -36.00
CA GLN A 190 17.94 -27.99 -37.23
C GLN A 190 19.37 -28.10 -37.78
N MET A 191 20.39 -28.08 -36.91
CA MET A 191 21.77 -28.28 -37.33
C MET A 191 22.02 -29.71 -37.85
N GLY A 192 21.39 -30.72 -37.25
CA GLY A 192 21.43 -32.11 -37.72
C GLY A 192 20.81 -32.26 -39.11
N GLU A 193 19.65 -31.64 -39.33
CA GLU A 193 18.99 -31.59 -40.64
C GLU A 193 19.86 -30.87 -41.69
N MET A 194 20.45 -29.72 -41.34
CA MET A 194 21.33 -28.98 -42.25
C MET A 194 22.59 -29.78 -42.61
N ARG A 195 23.17 -30.52 -41.64
CA ARG A 195 24.32 -31.39 -41.88
C ARG A 195 23.97 -32.56 -42.80
N SER A 196 22.82 -33.21 -42.59
CA SER A 196 22.39 -34.32 -43.45
C SER A 196 22.14 -33.85 -44.89
N LEU A 197 21.57 -32.66 -45.06
CA LEU A 197 21.33 -32.05 -46.37
C LEU A 197 22.65 -31.71 -47.10
N LEU A 198 23.65 -31.21 -46.37
CA LEU A 198 25.01 -31.00 -46.89
C LEU A 198 25.70 -32.32 -47.29
N GLU A 199 25.55 -33.39 -46.51
CA GLU A 199 26.09 -34.72 -46.81
C GLU A 199 25.45 -35.33 -48.06
N VAL A 200 24.12 -35.19 -48.22
CA VAL A 200 23.40 -35.62 -49.44
C VAL A 200 23.87 -34.84 -50.66
N MET A 201 24.06 -33.51 -50.54
CA MET A 201 24.57 -32.69 -51.65
C MET A 201 26.03 -33.05 -52.02
N ALA A 202 26.88 -33.35 -51.05
CA ALA A 202 28.25 -33.81 -51.28
C ALA A 202 28.28 -35.21 -51.93
N GLY A 203 27.40 -36.11 -51.49
CA GLY A 203 27.20 -37.43 -52.08
C GLY A 203 26.69 -37.37 -53.53
N ALA A 204 25.71 -36.51 -53.81
CA ALA A 204 25.17 -36.30 -55.15
C ALA A 204 26.23 -35.72 -56.12
N LYS A 205 27.12 -34.83 -55.64
CA LYS A 205 28.27 -34.35 -56.43
C LYS A 205 29.28 -35.46 -56.73
N ARG A 206 29.54 -36.38 -55.78
CA ARG A 206 30.39 -37.56 -56.02
C ARG A 206 29.74 -38.54 -57.01
N ALA A 207 28.44 -38.79 -56.90
CA ALA A 207 27.68 -39.67 -57.81
C ALA A 207 27.64 -39.11 -59.25
N LYS A 208 27.42 -37.81 -59.43
CA LYS A 208 27.50 -37.17 -60.75
C LYS A 208 28.90 -37.26 -61.39
N LYS A 209 29.96 -37.19 -60.58
CA LYS A 209 31.35 -37.36 -61.05
C LYS A 209 31.67 -38.82 -61.46
N ALA A 210 31.00 -39.81 -60.86
CA ALA A 210 31.10 -41.22 -61.23
C ALA A 210 30.27 -41.55 -62.48
N HIS A 211 29.05 -41.00 -62.59
CA HIS A 211 28.14 -41.28 -63.71
C HIS A 211 28.55 -40.58 -65.02
N GLY A 212 29.24 -39.42 -64.93
CA GLY A 212 29.82 -38.74 -66.09
C GLY A 212 31.02 -39.47 -66.73
N LYS A 213 31.46 -40.61 -66.18
CA LYS A 213 32.48 -41.47 -66.79
C LYS A 213 31.91 -42.75 -67.42
N SER A 214 30.62 -43.02 -67.30
CA SER A 214 30.01 -44.30 -67.71
C SER A 214 28.98 -44.19 -68.83
N ALA A 215 28.67 -42.99 -69.31
CA ALA A 215 27.87 -42.80 -70.52
C ALA A 215 28.81 -42.73 -71.75
N ASP A 216 28.65 -43.75 -72.58
CA ASP A 216 28.92 -43.77 -74.02
C ASP A 216 30.35 -44.14 -74.46
N LEU A 217 30.70 -45.39 -74.15
CA LEU A 217 31.55 -46.26 -74.97
C LEU A 217 30.81 -47.60 -75.15
N LEU A 218 29.91 -47.68 -76.14
CA LEU A 218 29.52 -48.92 -76.82
C LEU A 218 29.12 -48.57 -78.27
N PRO A 219 29.77 -49.15 -79.30
CA PRO A 219 29.09 -49.59 -80.51
C PRO A 219 28.46 -50.98 -80.34
#